data_AF-A0A8J4WDP9-F1
#
_entry.id   AF-A0A8J4WDP9-F1
#
_cell.length_a   1.000
_cell.length_b   1.000
_cell.length_c   1.000
_cell.angle_alpha   90.00
_cell.angle_beta   90.00
_cell.angle_gamma   90.00
#
_symmetry.space_group_name_H-M   'P 1'
#
loop_
_entity.id
_entity.type
_entity.pdbx_description
1 polymer ?
#
loop_
_entity_poly.entity_id
_entity_poly.type
_entity_poly.pdbx_seq_one_letter_code
_entity_poly.pdbx_strand_id
1 'polypeptide(L)'
;MATETLQNVENYIRDLAKDKRCRFSENFLDFDHLRSGYVTANQFFRILRNLTGITLKPETEALILDKYGSDENKEVNWRRFVEDIEGKFDPTDFSQHPDCKVLKTIGSQYVGTKAPHKKPGDDQFDNLRPILSRINQFITYHGYNVRECYKQFDVHNMGVVTESQFYRSFPGPKDISEVELTILAERYKSLTHPGLVDYLAFEKELTELTAAEEVSRMGYLSEITDATQTHIPEPMEDHLRPALNMLIDRICFAAHRRGIRVMDFFIDYDKLKHDTVTEHQFVCALLLAIGKEAQLTREEVQMLMNNYRSSKYPGLIAYRDLCRHIDSGECF
;
A
#
# COMPACT_ATOMS: atom_id res chain seq x y z
N MET A 1 -3.80 5.06 -31.15
CA MET A 1 -2.35 5.15 -30.89
C MET A 1 -2.17 6.24 -29.84
N ALA A 2 -2.18 5.88 -28.55
CA ALA A 2 -1.96 6.84 -27.49
C ALA A 2 -0.48 7.26 -27.54
N THR A 3 -0.23 8.56 -27.68
CA THR A 3 1.13 9.12 -27.60
C THR A 3 1.67 8.84 -26.20
N GLU A 4 2.68 7.96 -26.10
CA GLU A 4 3.39 7.72 -24.84
C GLU A 4 4.03 9.04 -24.40
N THR A 5 3.56 9.61 -23.30
CA THR A 5 4.18 10.81 -22.73
C THR A 5 5.51 10.45 -22.08
N LEU A 6 6.51 11.32 -22.18
CA LEU A 6 7.84 11.14 -21.58
C LEU A 6 7.77 10.75 -20.09
N GLN A 7 6.81 11.32 -19.36
CA GLN A 7 6.58 10.98 -17.96
C GLN A 7 6.22 9.50 -17.75
N ASN A 8 5.43 8.90 -18.65
CA ASN A 8 5.06 7.49 -18.57
C ASN A 8 6.29 6.60 -18.80
N VAL A 9 7.18 7.02 -19.70
CA VAL A 9 8.43 6.33 -20.03
C VAL A 9 9.38 6.36 -18.83
N GLU A 10 9.56 7.53 -18.21
CA GLU A 10 10.38 7.68 -16.99
C GLU A 10 9.82 6.86 -15.83
N ASN A 11 8.50 6.87 -15.63
CA ASN A 11 7.84 6.06 -14.62
C ASN A 11 8.04 4.56 -14.88
N TYR A 12 7.91 4.12 -16.14
CA TYR A 12 8.14 2.75 -16.55
C TYR A 12 9.58 2.30 -16.26
N ILE A 13 10.57 3.09 -16.67
CA ILE A 13 11.98 2.80 -16.42
C ILE A 13 12.27 2.77 -14.91
N ARG A 14 11.67 3.69 -14.14
CA ARG A 14 11.80 3.75 -12.70
C ARG A 14 11.28 2.48 -12.04
N ASP A 15 10.09 2.01 -12.40
CA ASP A 15 9.50 0.79 -11.83
C ASP A 15 10.35 -0.45 -12.11
N LEU A 16 10.90 -0.55 -13.33
CA LEU A 16 11.81 -1.64 -13.70
C LEU A 16 13.11 -1.63 -12.91
N ALA A 17 13.67 -0.43 -12.70
CA ALA A 17 14.88 -0.28 -11.91
C ALA A 17 14.66 -0.71 -10.45
N LYS A 18 13.49 -0.41 -9.89
CA LYS A 18 13.09 -0.85 -8.55
C LYS A 18 12.94 -2.37 -8.47
N ASP A 19 12.22 -2.97 -9.42
CA ASP A 19 11.97 -4.41 -9.47
C ASP A 19 13.28 -5.20 -9.54
N LYS A 20 14.20 -4.76 -10.41
CA LYS A 20 15.49 -5.42 -10.61
C LYS A 20 16.60 -4.97 -9.66
N ARG A 21 16.30 -4.04 -8.74
CA ARG A 21 17.27 -3.42 -7.82
C ARG A 21 18.52 -2.91 -8.55
N CYS A 22 18.32 -2.33 -9.74
CA CYS A 22 19.42 -1.81 -10.55
C CYS A 22 19.92 -0.50 -9.98
N ARG A 23 21.24 -0.32 -9.94
CA ARG A 23 21.91 0.95 -9.62
C ARG A 23 22.44 1.56 -10.91
N PHE A 24 21.72 2.51 -11.48
CA PHE A 24 22.13 3.19 -12.70
C PHE A 24 23.43 3.95 -12.49
N SER A 25 23.55 4.70 -11.39
CA SER A 25 24.74 5.50 -11.08
C SER A 25 26.06 4.72 -11.18
N GLU A 26 26.14 3.53 -10.57
CA GLU A 26 27.33 2.68 -10.59
C GLU A 26 27.64 2.16 -12.01
N ASN A 27 26.60 1.75 -12.75
CA ASN A 27 26.78 1.20 -14.09
C ASN A 27 27.14 2.27 -15.14
N PHE A 28 26.69 3.51 -14.96
CA PHE A 28 27.08 4.62 -15.84
C PHE A 28 28.51 5.10 -15.57
N LEU A 29 28.98 5.02 -14.32
CA LEU A 29 30.36 5.39 -13.96
C LEU A 29 31.42 4.56 -14.68
N ASP A 30 31.13 3.29 -14.96
CA ASP A 30 32.05 2.41 -15.71
C ASP A 30 32.25 2.86 -17.17
N PHE A 31 31.29 3.60 -17.74
CA PHE A 31 31.38 4.12 -19.12
C PHE A 31 31.81 5.59 -19.16
N ASP A 32 31.64 6.34 -18.07
CA ASP A 32 32.07 7.74 -17.92
C ASP A 32 33.40 7.86 -17.14
N HIS A 33 34.49 7.45 -17.80
CA HIS A 33 35.84 7.43 -17.22
C HIS A 33 36.33 8.81 -16.75
N LEU A 34 35.87 9.88 -17.43
CA LEU A 34 36.23 11.26 -17.12
C LEU A 34 35.34 11.89 -16.05
N ARG A 35 34.31 11.17 -15.58
CA ARG A 35 33.29 11.68 -14.64
C ARG A 35 32.69 13.00 -15.13
N SER A 36 32.48 13.13 -16.44
CA SER A 36 31.90 14.33 -17.04
C SER A 36 30.40 14.44 -16.74
N GLY A 37 29.74 13.32 -16.46
CA GLY A 37 28.29 13.20 -16.34
C GLY A 37 27.58 12.93 -17.68
N TYR A 38 28.35 12.66 -18.74
CA TYR A 38 27.85 12.47 -20.10
C TYR A 38 28.30 11.13 -20.67
N VAL A 39 27.43 10.49 -21.45
CA VAL A 39 27.73 9.28 -22.23
C VAL A 39 27.11 9.39 -23.62
N THR A 40 27.66 8.70 -24.61
CA THR A 40 27.04 8.68 -25.95
C THR A 40 25.65 8.04 -25.92
N ALA A 41 24.74 8.46 -26.80
CA ALA A 41 23.38 7.90 -26.88
C ALA A 41 23.38 6.36 -27.00
N ASN A 42 24.27 5.80 -27.82
CA ASN A 42 24.40 4.35 -27.99
C ASN A 42 24.86 3.65 -26.70
N GLN A 43 25.80 4.24 -25.95
CA GLN A 43 26.20 3.70 -24.66
C GLN A 43 25.05 3.79 -23.66
N PHE A 44 24.33 4.92 -23.64
CA PHE A 44 23.19 5.13 -22.75
C PHE A 44 22.13 4.06 -22.91
N PHE A 45 21.61 3.86 -24.12
CA PHE A 45 20.57 2.86 -24.37
C PHE A 45 21.08 1.43 -24.18
N ARG A 46 22.36 1.16 -24.47
CA ARG A 46 22.95 -0.16 -24.20
C ARG A 46 23.02 -0.47 -22.71
N ILE A 47 23.44 0.49 -21.88
CA ILE A 47 23.46 0.36 -20.41
C ILE A 47 22.04 0.17 -19.89
N LEU A 48 21.11 1.01 -20.35
CA LEU A 48 19.70 0.93 -19.96
C LEU A 48 19.09 -0.43 -20.30
N ARG A 49 19.33 -0.93 -21.52
CA ARG A 49 18.89 -2.26 -21.96
C ARG A 49 19.50 -3.39 -21.14
N ASN A 50 20.79 -3.29 -20.82
CA ASN A 50 21.47 -4.32 -20.00
C ASN A 50 20.89 -4.39 -18.59
N LEU A 51 20.52 -3.25 -18.00
CA LEU A 51 19.99 -3.18 -16.64
C LEU A 51 18.50 -3.53 -16.58
N THR A 52 17.69 -2.89 -17.44
CA THR A 52 16.24 -3.07 -17.44
C THR A 52 15.79 -4.31 -18.20
N GLY A 53 16.65 -4.89 -19.06
CA GLY A 53 16.33 -6.03 -19.91
C GLY A 53 15.34 -5.71 -21.04
N ILE A 54 15.02 -4.44 -21.27
CA ILE A 54 14.00 -4.01 -22.24
C ILE A 54 14.65 -3.22 -23.37
N THR A 55 14.10 -3.41 -24.57
CA THR A 55 14.44 -2.61 -25.74
C THR A 55 13.35 -1.55 -25.90
N LEU A 56 13.71 -0.28 -25.75
CA LEU A 56 12.80 0.83 -25.97
C LEU A 56 12.50 0.97 -27.46
N LYS A 57 11.33 1.53 -27.79
CA LYS A 57 10.99 1.88 -29.18
C LYS A 57 11.77 3.14 -29.58
N PRO A 58 12.12 3.30 -30.87
CA PRO A 58 12.86 4.48 -31.34
C PRO A 58 12.15 5.81 -31.07
N GLU A 59 10.81 5.82 -31.04
CA GLU A 59 10.00 6.99 -30.67
C GLU A 59 10.25 7.41 -29.21
N THR A 60 10.31 6.42 -28.32
CA THR A 60 10.58 6.60 -26.89
C THR A 60 12.02 7.04 -26.63
N GLU A 61 12.97 6.49 -27.38
CA GLU A 61 14.37 6.88 -27.32
C GLU A 61 14.56 8.35 -27.72
N ALA A 62 13.86 8.80 -28.76
CA ALA A 62 13.89 10.20 -29.20
C ALA A 62 13.38 11.16 -28.11
N LEU A 63 12.34 10.79 -27.36
CA LEU A 63 11.83 11.58 -26.24
C LEU A 63 12.87 11.72 -25.11
N ILE A 64 13.60 10.64 -24.79
CA ILE A 64 14.67 10.69 -23.78
C ILE A 64 15.82 11.56 -24.27
N LEU A 65 16.19 11.47 -25.54
CA LEU A 65 17.22 12.31 -26.14
C LEU A 65 16.83 13.78 -26.18
N ASP A 66 15.55 14.10 -26.38
CA ASP A 66 15.05 15.48 -26.36
C ASP A 66 15.20 16.14 -24.98
N LYS A 67 14.93 15.40 -23.89
CA LYS A 67 15.04 15.94 -22.52
C LYS A 67 16.46 15.91 -21.95
N TYR A 68 17.21 14.83 -22.21
CA TYR A 68 18.50 14.57 -21.57
C TYR A 68 19.71 14.69 -22.51
N GLY A 69 19.49 14.88 -23.80
CA GLY A 69 20.54 15.12 -24.78
C GLY A 69 21.16 16.50 -24.62
N SER A 70 22.43 16.61 -24.97
CA SER A 70 23.14 17.88 -25.15
C SER A 70 23.17 18.23 -26.64
N ASP A 71 22.75 19.45 -26.97
CA ASP A 71 22.70 19.97 -28.34
C ASP A 71 24.10 20.06 -29.01
N GLU A 72 25.17 20.19 -28.22
CA GLU A 72 26.51 20.44 -28.73
C GLU A 72 27.24 19.14 -29.14
N ASN A 73 27.08 18.06 -28.37
CA ASN A 73 27.92 16.84 -28.53
C ASN A 73 27.14 15.55 -28.85
N LYS A 74 25.80 15.59 -28.95
CA LYS A 74 24.96 14.37 -29.07
C LYS A 74 25.20 13.34 -27.95
N GLU A 75 25.62 13.84 -26.79
CA GLU A 75 25.81 13.06 -25.57
C GLU A 75 24.60 13.22 -24.65
N VAL A 76 24.32 12.19 -23.87
CA VAL A 76 23.20 12.15 -22.93
C VAL A 76 23.72 12.42 -21.53
N ASN A 77 23.12 13.38 -20.84
CA ASN A 77 23.40 13.69 -19.44
C ASN A 77 22.77 12.61 -18.56
N TRP A 78 23.54 11.54 -18.32
CA TRP A 78 23.09 10.41 -17.52
C TRP A 78 22.90 10.79 -16.05
N ARG A 79 23.63 11.80 -15.53
CA ARG A 79 23.45 12.24 -14.13
C ARG A 79 22.07 12.82 -13.90
N ARG A 80 21.62 13.72 -14.78
CA ARG A 80 20.29 14.31 -14.71
C ARG A 80 19.20 13.25 -14.86
N PHE A 81 19.42 12.29 -15.76
CA PHE A 81 18.53 11.13 -15.88
C PHE A 81 18.46 10.31 -14.59
N VAL A 82 19.61 9.97 -13.99
CA VAL A 82 19.66 9.21 -12.73
C VAL A 82 19.02 9.98 -11.58
N GLU A 83 19.23 11.29 -11.48
CA GLU A 83 18.56 12.13 -10.47
C GLU A 83 17.04 12.12 -10.63
N ASP A 84 16.51 12.17 -11.85
CA ASP A 84 15.08 12.12 -12.12
C ASP A 84 14.45 10.73 -11.87
N ILE A 85 15.25 9.66 -12.02
CA ILE A 85 14.79 8.27 -11.89
C ILE A 85 14.99 7.72 -10.47
N GLU A 86 16.21 7.77 -9.93
CA GLU A 86 16.59 7.26 -8.60
C GLU A 86 16.39 8.30 -7.50
N GLY A 87 16.53 9.59 -7.82
CA GLY A 87 16.50 10.67 -6.86
C GLY A 87 17.87 11.18 -6.41
N LYS A 88 17.88 12.24 -5.60
CA LYS A 88 19.11 12.76 -4.99
C LYS A 88 19.64 11.78 -3.93
N PHE A 89 20.76 11.14 -4.25
CA PHE A 89 21.55 10.35 -3.30
C PHE A 89 22.38 11.30 -2.42
N ASP A 90 22.12 11.30 -1.11
CA ASP A 90 23.01 11.96 -0.14
C ASP A 90 24.01 10.93 0.42
N PRO A 91 25.28 10.95 -0.03
CA PRO A 91 26.30 10.04 0.46
C PRO A 91 26.61 10.22 1.96
N THR A 92 26.23 11.35 2.56
CA THR A 92 26.57 11.71 3.95
C THR A 92 25.53 11.28 4.99
N ASP A 93 24.36 10.80 4.57
CA ASP A 93 23.30 10.35 5.49
C ASP A 93 23.55 8.92 5.99
N PHE A 94 24.39 8.71 7.01
CA PHE A 94 24.64 7.38 7.60
C PHE A 94 23.50 6.84 8.47
N SER A 95 22.37 7.56 8.60
CA SER A 95 21.23 7.13 9.44
C SER A 95 20.45 5.95 8.84
N GLN A 96 20.70 5.60 7.58
CA GLN A 96 19.99 4.55 6.85
C GLN A 96 20.95 3.53 6.23
N HIS A 97 20.54 2.26 6.27
CA HIS A 97 21.27 1.16 5.65
C HIS A 97 21.49 1.44 4.14
N PRO A 98 22.65 1.09 3.55
CA PRO A 98 22.96 1.37 2.15
C PRO A 98 21.90 0.87 1.16
N ASP A 99 21.17 -0.20 1.49
CA ASP A 99 20.06 -0.72 0.67
C ASP A 99 18.80 0.16 0.71
N CYS A 100 18.62 0.96 1.77
CA CYS A 100 17.48 1.88 1.95
C CYS A 100 17.72 3.28 1.35
N LYS A 101 18.95 3.61 0.96
CA LYS A 101 19.30 4.92 0.39
C LYS A 101 18.92 5.08 -1.08
N VAL A 102 18.59 3.99 -1.77
CA VAL A 102 18.63 3.93 -3.25
C VAL A 102 17.36 4.48 -3.93
N LEU A 103 16.24 4.71 -3.23
CA LEU A 103 14.97 5.04 -3.90
C LEU A 103 14.12 6.05 -3.12
N LYS A 104 14.72 7.12 -2.61
CA LYS A 104 14.05 8.11 -1.76
C LYS A 104 13.33 9.24 -2.50
N THR A 105 13.35 9.30 -3.83
CA THR A 105 12.53 10.30 -4.53
C THR A 105 11.15 9.73 -4.82
N ILE A 106 10.22 10.24 -4.00
CA ILE A 106 8.86 9.77 -3.72
C ILE A 106 8.89 8.51 -2.84
N GLY A 107 8.46 8.68 -1.59
CA GLY A 107 7.96 7.59 -0.76
C GLY A 107 6.86 6.88 -1.54
N SER A 108 7.25 5.83 -2.26
CA SER A 108 6.33 4.91 -2.87
C SER A 108 5.76 4.13 -1.71
N GLN A 109 4.52 4.43 -1.34
CA GLN A 109 3.74 3.69 -0.35
C GLN A 109 3.40 2.26 -0.82
N TYR A 110 4.19 1.74 -1.77
CA TYR A 110 3.91 0.59 -2.61
C TYR A 110 5.07 -0.39 -2.47
N VAL A 111 4.96 -1.23 -1.44
CA VAL A 111 5.61 -2.54 -1.48
C VAL A 111 4.75 -3.40 -2.41
N GLY A 112 5.20 -3.57 -3.66
CA GLY A 112 4.59 -4.52 -4.60
C GLY A 112 3.42 -4.02 -5.45
N THR A 113 3.24 -2.71 -5.63
CA THR A 113 2.26 -2.18 -6.61
C THR A 113 2.97 -1.31 -7.64
N LYS A 114 2.94 -1.77 -8.90
CA LYS A 114 3.40 -1.06 -10.10
C LYS A 114 2.67 0.29 -10.21
N ALA A 115 3.24 1.26 -10.94
CA ALA A 115 2.73 2.64 -11.08
C ALA A 115 1.19 2.74 -11.08
N PRO A 116 0.61 3.82 -10.52
CA PRO A 116 -0.84 3.98 -10.47
C PRO A 116 -1.41 3.90 -11.89
N HIS A 117 -2.29 2.92 -12.11
CA HIS A 117 -3.15 2.82 -13.30
C HIS A 117 -4.15 4.00 -13.40
N LYS A 118 -4.08 4.93 -12.44
CA LYS A 118 -4.80 6.21 -12.40
C LYS A 118 -3.82 7.34 -12.73
N LYS A 119 -3.98 7.97 -13.91
CA LYS A 119 -3.32 9.25 -14.19
C LYS A 119 -4.10 10.38 -13.49
N PRO A 120 -3.44 11.45 -13.01
CA PRO A 120 -4.14 12.67 -12.64
C PRO A 120 -4.82 13.28 -13.88
N GLY A 121 -6.14 13.50 -13.86
CA GLY A 121 -6.91 14.12 -14.96
C GLY A 121 -7.58 13.15 -15.95
N ASP A 122 -7.66 11.86 -15.61
CA ASP A 122 -8.27 10.82 -16.43
C ASP A 122 -9.81 10.79 -16.24
N ASP A 123 -10.50 11.85 -16.68
CA ASP A 123 -11.96 12.07 -16.56
C ASP A 123 -12.81 11.05 -17.35
N GLN A 124 -12.18 10.28 -18.25
CA GLN A 124 -12.87 9.26 -19.06
C GLN A 124 -13.40 8.08 -18.22
N PHE A 125 -12.93 7.92 -16.98
CA PHE A 125 -13.22 6.77 -16.13
C PHE A 125 -14.25 7.01 -15.02
N ASP A 126 -14.89 8.19 -14.98
CA ASP A 126 -16.09 8.38 -14.13
C ASP A 126 -17.18 7.34 -14.47
N ASN A 127 -17.24 6.91 -15.73
CA ASN A 127 -18.13 5.84 -16.21
C ASN A 127 -17.80 4.44 -15.66
N LEU A 128 -16.59 4.21 -15.14
CA LEU A 128 -16.19 2.93 -14.54
C LEU A 128 -16.51 2.86 -13.05
N ARG A 129 -16.67 4.00 -12.38
CA ARG A 129 -16.97 4.06 -10.95
C ARG A 129 -18.26 3.30 -10.58
N PRO A 130 -19.37 3.40 -11.34
CA PRO A 130 -20.57 2.58 -11.10
C PRO A 130 -20.31 1.08 -11.25
N ILE A 131 -19.50 0.68 -12.25
CA ILE A 131 -19.14 -0.71 -12.51
C ILE A 131 -18.30 -1.25 -11.34
N LEU A 132 -17.26 -0.51 -10.94
CA LEU A 132 -16.40 -0.86 -9.82
C LEU A 132 -17.16 -0.91 -8.49
N SER A 133 -18.07 0.02 -8.22
CA SER A 133 -18.90 0.00 -7.00
C SER A 133 -19.86 -1.21 -6.98
N ARG A 134 -20.51 -1.54 -8.11
CA ARG A 134 -21.34 -2.76 -8.22
C ARG A 134 -20.53 -4.03 -7.97
N ILE A 135 -19.32 -4.12 -8.53
CA ILE A 135 -18.41 -5.26 -8.29
C ILE A 135 -17.94 -5.29 -6.84
N ASN A 136 -17.56 -4.14 -6.27
CA ASN A 136 -17.10 -4.04 -4.89
C ASN A 136 -18.17 -4.50 -3.89
N GLN A 137 -19.41 -4.06 -4.10
CA GLN A 137 -20.55 -4.48 -3.29
C GLN A 137 -20.76 -6.00 -3.35
N PHE A 138 -20.66 -6.59 -4.55
CA PHE A 138 -20.81 -8.03 -4.73
C PHE A 138 -19.68 -8.82 -4.04
N ILE A 139 -18.43 -8.40 -4.23
CA ILE A 139 -17.25 -9.04 -3.62
C ILE A 139 -17.33 -8.97 -2.10
N THR A 140 -17.64 -7.79 -1.56
CA THR A 140 -17.74 -7.56 -0.10
C THR A 140 -18.90 -8.34 0.50
N TYR A 141 -20.06 -8.37 -0.16
CA TYR A 141 -21.24 -9.10 0.33
C TYR A 141 -21.03 -10.62 0.35
N HIS A 142 -20.37 -11.17 -0.66
CA HIS A 142 -20.12 -12.61 -0.76
C HIS A 142 -18.79 -13.05 -0.12
N GLY A 143 -17.96 -12.11 0.34
CA GLY A 143 -16.65 -12.39 0.94
C GLY A 143 -15.63 -12.98 -0.03
N TYR A 144 -15.71 -12.63 -1.32
CA TYR A 144 -14.73 -13.09 -2.30
C TYR A 144 -13.37 -12.45 -2.05
N ASN A 145 -12.30 -13.25 -2.13
CA ASN A 145 -10.94 -12.75 -2.10
C ASN A 145 -10.36 -12.70 -3.52
N VAL A 146 -10.19 -11.49 -4.06
CA VAL A 146 -9.69 -11.27 -5.42
C VAL A 146 -8.36 -11.96 -5.66
N ARG A 147 -7.45 -11.93 -4.67
CA ARG A 147 -6.13 -12.57 -4.78
C ARG A 147 -6.24 -14.09 -4.88
N GLU A 148 -7.16 -14.72 -4.14
CA GLU A 148 -7.34 -16.17 -4.21
C GLU A 148 -7.89 -16.63 -5.57
N CYS A 149 -8.74 -15.84 -6.20
CA CYS A 149 -9.30 -16.14 -7.53
C CYS A 149 -8.22 -16.26 -8.62
N TYR A 150 -7.15 -15.47 -8.51
CA TYR A 150 -6.08 -15.43 -9.50
C TYR A 150 -4.80 -16.18 -9.11
N LYS A 151 -4.69 -16.61 -7.85
CA LYS A 151 -3.51 -17.30 -7.30
C LYS A 151 -3.08 -18.53 -8.11
N GLN A 152 -4.03 -19.26 -8.69
CA GLN A 152 -3.74 -20.44 -9.51
C GLN A 152 -3.06 -20.10 -10.85
N PHE A 153 -3.23 -18.88 -11.35
CA PHE A 153 -2.62 -18.42 -12.60
C PHE A 153 -1.33 -17.64 -12.37
N ASP A 154 -1.16 -17.06 -11.18
CA ASP A 154 0.01 -16.29 -10.79
C ASP A 154 0.96 -17.09 -9.87
N VAL A 155 1.50 -18.20 -10.40
CA VAL A 155 2.42 -19.10 -9.66
C VAL A 155 3.65 -18.37 -9.12
N HIS A 156 4.11 -17.34 -9.84
CA HIS A 156 5.28 -16.55 -9.50
C HIS A 156 4.96 -15.34 -8.61
N ASN A 157 3.71 -15.15 -8.20
CA ASN A 157 3.22 -14.02 -7.41
C ASN A 157 3.65 -12.64 -7.98
N MET A 158 3.59 -12.50 -9.31
CA MET A 158 3.93 -11.27 -10.02
C MET A 158 2.80 -10.23 -10.01
N GLY A 159 1.61 -10.60 -9.52
CA GLY A 159 0.41 -9.76 -9.46
C GLY A 159 -0.27 -9.55 -10.81
N VAL A 160 0.06 -10.34 -11.82
CA VAL A 160 -0.41 -10.17 -13.20
C VAL A 160 -0.93 -11.48 -13.77
N VAL A 161 -1.99 -11.41 -14.58
CA VAL A 161 -2.59 -12.55 -15.27
C VAL A 161 -2.89 -12.20 -16.73
N THR A 162 -3.03 -13.19 -17.61
CA THR A 162 -3.46 -12.92 -18.99
C THR A 162 -4.92 -12.45 -19.03
N GLU A 163 -5.32 -11.68 -20.05
CA GLU A 163 -6.73 -11.25 -20.22
C GLU A 163 -7.72 -12.41 -20.17
N SER A 164 -7.40 -13.53 -20.84
CA SER A 164 -8.23 -14.74 -20.80
C SER A 164 -8.37 -15.35 -19.40
N GLN A 165 -7.32 -15.31 -18.58
CA GLN A 165 -7.36 -15.76 -17.19
C GLN A 165 -8.14 -14.78 -16.31
N PHE A 166 -7.99 -13.48 -16.57
CA PHE A 166 -8.77 -12.42 -15.93
C PHE A 166 -10.27 -12.65 -16.13
N TYR A 167 -10.72 -12.89 -17.37
CA TYR A 167 -12.13 -13.16 -17.66
C TYR A 167 -12.65 -14.45 -17.02
N ARG A 168 -11.86 -15.54 -17.06
CA ARG A 168 -12.29 -16.87 -16.59
C ARG A 168 -12.47 -16.97 -15.08
N SER A 169 -11.73 -16.19 -14.31
CA SER A 169 -11.76 -16.26 -12.84
C SER A 169 -12.10 -14.92 -12.21
N PHE A 170 -12.85 -14.11 -12.95
CA PHE A 170 -13.32 -12.82 -12.48
C PHE A 170 -14.26 -12.97 -11.27
N PRO A 171 -13.96 -12.36 -10.12
CA PRO A 171 -14.78 -12.43 -8.91
C PRO A 171 -15.93 -11.41 -8.97
N GLY A 172 -16.71 -11.44 -10.04
CA GLY A 172 -17.78 -10.48 -10.28
C GLY A 172 -19.17 -11.08 -10.26
N PRO A 173 -20.21 -10.23 -10.27
CA PRO A 173 -21.58 -10.69 -10.38
C PRO A 173 -21.82 -11.26 -11.79
N LYS A 174 -22.72 -12.25 -11.90
CA LYS A 174 -22.95 -13.00 -13.16
C LYS A 174 -23.56 -12.16 -14.29
N ASP A 175 -24.09 -10.99 -13.95
CA ASP A 175 -24.71 -10.02 -14.86
C ASP A 175 -23.71 -8.95 -15.37
N ILE A 176 -22.41 -9.11 -15.10
CA ILE A 176 -21.39 -8.24 -15.71
C ILE A 176 -21.31 -8.51 -17.22
N SER A 177 -21.39 -7.45 -18.02
CA SER A 177 -21.28 -7.53 -19.47
C SER A 177 -19.85 -7.80 -19.90
N GLU A 178 -19.66 -8.55 -20.99
CA GLU A 178 -18.34 -8.75 -21.61
C GLU A 178 -17.66 -7.43 -21.98
N VAL A 179 -18.45 -6.41 -22.35
CA VAL A 179 -17.94 -5.07 -22.63
C VAL A 179 -17.38 -4.42 -21.37
N GLU A 180 -18.05 -4.55 -20.23
CA GLU A 180 -17.59 -4.00 -18.95
C GLU A 180 -16.29 -4.67 -18.49
N LEU A 181 -16.22 -6.00 -18.63
CA LEU A 181 -15.00 -6.78 -18.37
C LEU A 181 -13.83 -6.37 -19.27
N THR A 182 -14.09 -6.13 -20.56
CA THR A 182 -13.06 -5.70 -21.51
C THR A 182 -12.51 -4.32 -21.13
N ILE A 183 -13.39 -3.38 -20.72
CA ILE A 183 -12.96 -2.05 -20.28
C ILE A 183 -12.13 -2.16 -18.99
N LEU A 184 -12.50 -3.04 -18.05
CA LEU A 184 -11.69 -3.29 -16.85
C LEU A 184 -10.32 -3.89 -17.18
N ALA A 185 -10.26 -4.87 -18.08
CA ALA A 185 -9.01 -5.47 -18.52
C ALA A 185 -8.07 -4.45 -19.20
N GLU A 186 -8.62 -3.55 -20.02
CA GLU A 186 -7.84 -2.49 -20.66
C GLU A 186 -7.38 -1.43 -19.63
N ARG A 187 -8.19 -1.13 -18.61
CA ARG A 187 -7.82 -0.20 -17.53
C ARG A 187 -6.66 -0.71 -16.68
N TYR A 188 -6.72 -1.98 -16.28
CA TYR A 188 -5.68 -2.59 -15.44
C TYR A 188 -4.61 -3.29 -16.26
N LYS A 189 -4.43 -2.92 -17.53
CA LYS A 189 -3.38 -3.49 -18.37
C LYS A 189 -2.02 -3.23 -17.74
N SER A 190 -1.25 -4.30 -17.56
CA SER A 190 0.05 -4.22 -16.94
C SER A 190 0.98 -3.34 -17.77
N LEU A 191 1.42 -2.24 -17.16
CA LEU A 191 2.42 -1.36 -17.75
C LEU A 191 3.77 -2.06 -17.89
N THR A 192 4.05 -3.05 -17.02
CA THR A 192 5.31 -3.82 -17.02
C THR A 192 5.35 -4.97 -18.03
N HIS A 193 4.20 -5.55 -18.37
CA HIS A 193 4.11 -6.73 -19.22
C HIS A 193 2.97 -6.56 -20.24
N PRO A 194 3.29 -6.20 -21.50
CA PRO A 194 2.28 -6.01 -22.53
C PRO A 194 1.39 -7.26 -22.70
N GLY A 195 0.07 -7.07 -22.64
CA GLY A 195 -0.93 -8.15 -22.81
C GLY A 195 -1.28 -8.91 -21.52
N LEU A 196 -0.74 -8.51 -20.37
CA LEU A 196 -1.17 -8.97 -19.06
C LEU A 196 -2.03 -7.90 -18.36
N VAL A 197 -2.86 -8.33 -17.42
CA VAL A 197 -3.73 -7.52 -16.57
C VAL A 197 -3.23 -7.60 -15.14
N ASP A 198 -3.05 -6.45 -14.51
CA ASP A 198 -2.64 -6.27 -13.12
C ASP A 198 -3.86 -6.37 -12.18
N TYR A 199 -4.14 -7.58 -11.71
CA TYR A 199 -5.28 -7.82 -10.84
C TYR A 199 -5.07 -7.29 -9.41
N LEU A 200 -3.83 -7.02 -8.99
CA LEU A 200 -3.52 -6.42 -7.69
C LEU A 200 -3.88 -4.94 -7.68
N ALA A 201 -3.65 -4.23 -8.79
CA ALA A 201 -4.11 -2.87 -8.95
C ALA A 201 -5.65 -2.77 -8.87
N PHE A 202 -6.35 -3.73 -9.48
CA PHE A 202 -7.81 -3.86 -9.37
C PHE A 202 -8.25 -4.12 -7.92
N GLU A 203 -7.64 -5.08 -7.21
CA GLU A 203 -7.91 -5.36 -5.79
C GLU A 203 -7.72 -4.10 -4.92
N LYS A 204 -6.64 -3.36 -5.17
CA LYS A 204 -6.33 -2.14 -4.43
C LYS A 204 -7.40 -1.07 -4.64
N GLU A 205 -7.85 -0.85 -5.87
CA GLU A 205 -8.89 0.15 -6.15
C GLU A 205 -10.24 -0.22 -5.51
N LEU A 206 -10.59 -1.51 -5.47
CA LEU A 206 -11.77 -1.98 -4.73
C LEU A 206 -11.63 -1.74 -3.21
N THR A 207 -10.43 -1.96 -2.67
CA THR A 207 -10.14 -1.69 -1.24
C THR A 207 -10.25 -0.19 -0.93
N GLU A 208 -9.72 0.67 -1.81
CA GLU A 208 -9.84 2.13 -1.69
C GLU A 208 -11.29 2.59 -1.79
N LEU A 209 -12.10 1.99 -2.66
CA LEU A 209 -13.54 2.25 -2.76
C LEU A 209 -14.28 1.85 -1.48
N THR A 210 -13.96 0.68 -0.93
CA THR A 210 -14.53 0.21 0.35
C THR A 210 -14.20 1.19 1.47
N ALA A 211 -12.94 1.61 1.57
CA ALA A 211 -12.51 2.60 2.55
C ALA A 211 -13.21 3.97 2.34
N ALA A 212 -13.39 4.40 1.10
CA ALA A 212 -14.09 5.65 0.78
C ALA A 212 -15.61 5.57 1.09
N GLU A 213 -16.23 4.42 0.86
CA GLU A 213 -17.63 4.15 1.22
C GLU A 213 -17.83 4.11 2.74
N GLU A 214 -16.89 3.54 3.50
CA GLU A 214 -16.88 3.58 4.97
C GLU A 214 -16.75 5.02 5.49
N VAL A 215 -15.85 5.82 4.89
CA VAL A 215 -15.69 7.25 5.23
C VAL A 215 -16.95 8.04 4.89
N SER A 216 -17.60 7.77 3.75
CA SER A 216 -18.84 8.46 3.34
C SER A 216 -20.04 8.05 4.21
N ARG A 217 -20.13 6.78 4.62
CA ARG A 217 -21.13 6.29 5.59
C ARG A 217 -20.95 6.95 6.96
N MET A 218 -19.70 7.24 7.32
CA MET A 218 -19.35 7.99 8.53
C MET A 218 -19.65 9.50 8.39
N GLY A 219 -19.50 10.06 7.18
CA GLY A 219 -19.76 11.47 6.88
C GLY A 219 -21.24 11.88 6.72
N TYR A 220 -22.13 10.92 6.42
CA TYR A 220 -23.58 11.19 6.26
C TYR A 220 -24.35 11.41 7.57
N LEU A 221 -23.71 11.23 8.73
CA LEU A 221 -24.30 11.57 10.04
C LEU A 221 -24.14 13.06 10.40
N SER A 222 -23.51 13.88 9.54
CA SER A 222 -23.17 15.28 9.84
C SER A 222 -24.06 16.36 9.19
N GLU A 223 -25.04 16.00 8.35
CA GLU A 223 -25.86 16.99 7.61
C GLU A 223 -27.30 17.20 8.13
N ILE A 224 -27.70 16.59 9.25
CA ILE A 224 -28.99 16.89 9.91
C ILE A 224 -28.77 17.38 11.33
N THR A 225 -28.31 18.62 11.47
CA THR A 225 -28.75 19.55 12.53
C THR A 225 -28.13 20.91 12.23
N ASP A 226 -28.86 21.73 11.47
CA ASP A 226 -28.63 23.16 11.45
C ASP A 226 -29.76 23.85 12.20
N ALA A 227 -29.39 24.90 12.91
CA ALA A 227 -30.18 25.79 13.75
C ALA A 227 -30.37 25.44 15.24
N THR A 228 -29.79 26.36 16.02
CA THR A 228 -30.12 26.84 17.37
C THR A 228 -29.33 26.32 18.58
N GLN A 229 -28.49 27.26 19.07
CA GLN A 229 -28.10 27.53 20.46
C GLN A 229 -26.83 26.85 20.99
N THR A 230 -25.74 27.61 20.85
CA THR A 230 -24.69 27.87 21.85
C THR A 230 -24.74 27.00 23.11
N HIS A 231 -24.15 25.82 23.04
CA HIS A 231 -23.46 25.22 24.16
C HIS A 231 -22.29 24.44 23.58
N ILE A 232 -21.09 24.64 24.12
CA ILE A 232 -19.90 23.87 23.74
C ILE A 232 -20.21 22.39 24.02
N PRO A 233 -20.13 21.48 23.03
CA PRO A 233 -20.10 20.06 23.28
C PRO A 233 -18.70 19.51 22.96
N GLU A 234 -18.20 18.71 23.88
CA GLU A 234 -16.91 18.03 23.92
C GLU A 234 -16.67 17.07 22.74
N PRO A 235 -15.44 16.57 22.54
CA PRO A 235 -15.02 15.86 21.34
C PRO A 235 -15.82 14.58 21.08
N MET A 236 -16.09 14.36 19.80
CA MET A 236 -16.82 13.26 19.18
C MET A 236 -16.10 11.90 19.33
N GLU A 237 -15.99 11.37 20.55
CA GLU A 237 -15.42 10.04 20.84
C GLU A 237 -16.48 9.00 21.27
N ASP A 238 -17.74 9.41 21.44
CA ASP A 238 -18.72 8.68 22.28
C ASP A 238 -19.53 7.54 21.64
N HIS A 239 -19.39 7.23 20.35
CA HIS A 239 -20.12 6.10 19.74
C HIS A 239 -19.32 4.78 19.66
N LEU A 240 -17.98 4.83 19.72
CA LEU A 240 -17.11 3.65 19.79
C LEU A 240 -16.64 3.33 21.22
N ARG A 241 -16.60 4.35 22.10
CA ARG A 241 -16.33 4.20 23.53
C ARG A 241 -17.24 3.21 24.26
N PRO A 242 -18.56 3.15 24.01
CA PRO A 242 -19.43 2.19 24.69
C PRO A 242 -19.06 0.74 24.34
N ALA A 243 -18.74 0.46 23.07
CA ALA A 243 -18.35 -0.87 22.63
C ALA A 243 -16.98 -1.30 23.18
N LEU A 244 -16.02 -0.36 23.21
CA LEU A 244 -14.70 -0.59 23.81
C LEU A 244 -14.79 -0.77 25.34
N ASN A 245 -15.57 0.06 26.03
CA ASN A 245 -15.78 -0.04 27.47
C ASN A 245 -16.47 -1.36 27.81
N MET A 246 -17.55 -1.73 27.11
CA MET A 246 -18.21 -3.03 27.28
C MET A 246 -17.26 -4.21 27.02
N LEU A 247 -16.33 -4.07 26.06
CA LEU A 247 -15.30 -5.08 25.80
C LEU A 247 -14.29 -5.17 26.95
N ILE A 248 -13.81 -4.02 27.45
CA ILE A 248 -12.89 -3.95 28.59
C ILE A 248 -13.58 -4.49 29.84
N ASP A 249 -14.84 -4.13 30.12
CA ASP A 249 -15.63 -4.63 31.25
C ASP A 249 -15.81 -6.16 31.16
N ARG A 250 -16.05 -6.69 29.95
CA ARG A 250 -16.16 -8.14 29.73
C ARG A 250 -14.82 -8.85 30.01
N ILE A 251 -13.72 -8.23 29.61
CA ILE A 251 -12.37 -8.72 29.89
C ILE A 251 -12.07 -8.65 31.39
N CYS A 252 -12.38 -7.53 32.04
CA CYS A 252 -12.21 -7.32 33.47
C CYS A 252 -13.02 -8.35 34.27
N PHE A 253 -14.29 -8.54 33.92
CA PHE A 253 -15.15 -9.53 34.57
C PHE A 253 -14.59 -10.95 34.41
N ALA A 254 -14.12 -11.32 33.21
CA ALA A 254 -13.51 -12.62 32.97
C ALA A 254 -12.20 -12.81 33.76
N ALA A 255 -11.34 -11.79 33.79
CA ALA A 255 -10.07 -11.80 34.51
C ALA A 255 -10.28 -11.93 36.03
N HIS A 256 -11.17 -11.12 36.62
CA HIS A 256 -11.48 -11.17 38.05
C HIS A 256 -12.19 -12.46 38.46
N ARG A 257 -13.17 -12.92 37.68
CA ARG A 257 -13.91 -14.17 37.97
C ARG A 257 -12.99 -15.40 37.98
N ARG A 258 -11.93 -15.39 37.17
CA ARG A 258 -10.97 -16.50 37.06
C ARG A 258 -9.67 -16.27 37.83
N GLY A 259 -9.48 -15.09 38.44
CA GLY A 259 -8.24 -14.71 39.12
C GLY A 259 -7.03 -14.65 38.18
N ILE A 260 -7.24 -14.25 36.92
CA ILE A 260 -6.19 -14.21 35.89
C ILE A 260 -5.53 -12.84 35.92
N ARG A 261 -4.21 -12.81 36.15
CA ARG A 261 -3.39 -11.60 35.99
C ARG A 261 -2.90 -11.50 34.55
N VAL A 262 -3.58 -10.67 33.76
CA VAL A 262 -3.27 -10.51 32.32
C VAL A 262 -1.83 -10.07 32.10
N MET A 263 -1.28 -9.24 32.99
CA MET A 263 0.12 -8.80 32.98
C MET A 263 1.14 -9.93 32.87
N ASP A 264 0.93 -11.06 33.56
CA ASP A 264 1.92 -12.13 33.65
C ASP A 264 2.23 -12.74 32.28
N PHE A 265 1.24 -12.74 31.37
CA PHE A 265 1.37 -13.28 30.03
C PHE A 265 2.17 -12.40 29.07
N PHE A 266 2.43 -11.15 29.45
CA PHE A 266 3.23 -10.21 28.66
C PHE A 266 4.70 -10.12 29.13
N ILE A 267 5.01 -10.60 30.34
CA ILE A 267 6.37 -10.54 30.92
C ILE A 267 7.38 -11.30 30.05
N ASP A 268 6.98 -12.43 29.47
CA ASP A 268 7.85 -13.25 28.63
C ASP A 268 8.26 -12.56 27.32
N TYR A 269 7.39 -11.67 26.81
CA TYR A 269 7.61 -10.94 25.56
C TYR A 269 8.39 -9.63 25.77
N ASP A 270 8.24 -8.97 26.93
CA ASP A 270 8.93 -7.71 27.26
C ASP A 270 9.90 -7.86 28.45
N LYS A 271 10.95 -8.66 28.26
CA LYS A 271 11.99 -8.92 29.27
C LYS A 271 12.72 -7.66 29.74
N LEU A 272 12.76 -6.63 28.89
CA LEU A 272 13.45 -5.37 29.12
C LEU A 272 12.53 -4.27 29.67
N LYS A 273 11.24 -4.56 29.88
CA LYS A 273 10.25 -3.65 30.47
C LYS A 273 10.11 -2.32 29.72
N HIS A 274 10.02 -2.39 28.39
CA HIS A 274 9.69 -1.25 27.54
C HIS A 274 8.21 -0.87 27.58
N ASP A 275 7.38 -1.66 28.28
CA ASP A 275 5.94 -1.48 28.44
C ASP A 275 5.17 -1.53 27.12
N THR A 276 5.82 -2.08 26.10
CA THR A 276 5.35 -2.18 24.73
C THR A 276 5.72 -3.54 24.13
N VAL A 277 4.83 -4.07 23.29
CA VAL A 277 5.03 -5.34 22.56
C VAL A 277 4.60 -5.19 21.10
N THR A 278 5.06 -6.10 20.23
CA THR A 278 4.58 -6.12 18.84
C THR A 278 3.12 -6.57 18.74
N GLU A 279 2.44 -6.22 17.64
CA GLU A 279 1.04 -6.60 17.42
C GLU A 279 0.82 -8.12 17.54
N HIS A 280 1.70 -8.92 16.93
CA HIS A 280 1.60 -10.37 16.99
C HIS A 280 1.75 -10.90 18.44
N GLN A 281 2.74 -10.40 19.17
CA GLN A 281 2.97 -10.79 20.57
C GLN A 281 1.78 -10.40 21.46
N PHE A 282 1.18 -9.24 21.21
CA PHE A 282 0.00 -8.78 21.92
C PHE A 282 -1.19 -9.72 21.71
N VAL A 283 -1.49 -10.08 20.46
CA VAL A 283 -2.57 -11.03 20.13
C VAL A 283 -2.33 -12.37 20.81
N CYS A 284 -1.11 -12.91 20.72
CA CYS A 284 -0.77 -14.19 21.34
C CYS A 284 -0.92 -14.15 22.88
N ALA A 285 -0.40 -13.11 23.53
CA ALA A 285 -0.48 -12.97 24.98
C ALA A 285 -1.94 -12.78 25.46
N LEU A 286 -2.71 -11.94 24.78
CA LEU A 286 -4.10 -11.64 25.14
C LEU A 286 -5.03 -12.86 24.94
N LEU A 287 -4.90 -13.56 23.81
CA LEU A 287 -5.70 -14.75 23.54
C LEU A 287 -5.35 -15.90 24.48
N LEU A 288 -4.08 -16.04 24.85
CA LEU A 288 -3.63 -17.04 25.83
C LEU A 288 -4.13 -16.72 27.24
N ALA A 289 -4.12 -15.44 27.62
CA ALA A 289 -4.56 -15.00 28.94
C ALA A 289 -6.08 -15.13 29.12
N ILE A 290 -6.86 -14.59 28.19
CA ILE A 290 -8.31 -14.37 28.39
C ILE A 290 -9.19 -14.68 27.17
N GLY A 291 -8.60 -15.10 26.04
CA GLY A 291 -9.34 -15.25 24.78
C GLY A 291 -10.54 -16.20 24.87
N LYS A 292 -10.39 -17.32 25.60
CA LYS A 292 -11.48 -18.28 25.83
C LYS A 292 -12.50 -17.79 26.85
N GLU A 293 -12.05 -17.09 27.88
CA GLU A 293 -12.88 -16.72 29.02
C GLU A 293 -13.74 -15.47 28.73
N ALA A 294 -13.21 -14.53 27.94
CA ALA A 294 -13.92 -13.34 27.47
C ALA A 294 -14.55 -13.52 26.06
N GLN A 295 -14.40 -14.71 25.46
CA GLN A 295 -14.88 -15.05 24.11
C GLN A 295 -14.54 -13.97 23.08
N LEU A 296 -13.26 -13.60 23.01
CA LEU A 296 -12.81 -12.50 22.15
C LEU A 296 -12.86 -12.90 20.68
N THR A 297 -13.56 -12.10 19.89
CA THR A 297 -13.54 -12.17 18.42
C THR A 297 -12.29 -11.49 17.87
N ARG A 298 -11.96 -11.79 16.60
CA ARG A 298 -10.79 -11.21 15.94
C ARG A 298 -10.93 -9.70 15.80
N GLU A 299 -12.15 -9.23 15.55
CA GLU A 299 -12.52 -7.84 15.37
C GLU A 299 -12.38 -7.06 16.69
N GLU A 300 -12.78 -7.65 17.82
CA GLU A 300 -12.61 -7.07 19.15
C GLU A 300 -11.13 -6.97 19.56
N VAL A 301 -10.31 -7.98 19.24
CA VAL A 301 -8.86 -7.91 19.46
C VAL A 301 -8.24 -6.80 18.61
N GLN A 302 -8.67 -6.64 17.35
CA GLN A 302 -8.21 -5.54 16.50
C GLN A 302 -8.61 -4.16 17.07
N MET A 303 -9.81 -4.06 17.66
CA MET A 303 -10.27 -2.84 18.33
C MET A 303 -9.37 -2.47 19.50
N LEU A 304 -8.99 -3.44 20.34
CA LEU A 304 -8.04 -3.23 21.44
C LEU A 304 -6.65 -2.82 20.92
N MET A 305 -6.16 -3.47 19.87
CA MET A 305 -4.85 -3.11 19.29
C MET A 305 -4.82 -1.68 18.76
N ASN A 306 -5.91 -1.23 18.14
CA ASN A 306 -6.03 0.12 17.61
C ASN A 306 -6.11 1.16 18.74
N ASN A 307 -6.81 0.84 19.83
CA ASN A 307 -6.96 1.74 20.98
C ASN A 307 -5.67 1.87 21.81
N TYR A 308 -4.94 0.77 22.02
CA TYR A 308 -3.72 0.74 22.83
C TYR A 308 -2.43 0.85 22.00
N ARG A 309 -2.52 1.33 20.75
CA ARG A 309 -1.34 1.55 19.90
C ARG A 309 -0.45 2.63 20.52
N SER A 310 0.86 2.39 20.57
CA SER A 310 1.80 3.34 21.16
C SER A 310 1.87 4.62 20.32
N SER A 311 1.65 5.77 20.97
CA SER A 311 1.81 7.08 20.33
C SER A 311 3.26 7.37 19.91
N LYS A 312 4.25 6.69 20.50
CA LYS A 312 5.68 6.89 20.21
C LYS A 312 6.18 6.01 19.07
N TYR A 313 5.64 4.79 18.95
CA TYR A 313 6.07 3.80 17.96
C TYR A 313 4.84 3.15 17.33
N PRO A 314 4.46 3.53 16.10
CA PRO A 314 3.19 3.08 15.53
C PRO A 314 3.13 1.58 15.31
N GLY A 315 4.23 0.83 15.29
CA GLY A 315 4.23 -0.65 15.19
C GLY A 315 4.16 -1.41 16.52
N LEU A 316 4.06 -0.72 17.66
CA LEU A 316 4.07 -1.32 18.99
C LEU A 316 2.79 -0.98 19.75
N ILE A 317 2.38 -1.89 20.64
CA ILE A 317 1.18 -1.78 21.46
C ILE A 317 1.59 -1.58 22.92
N ALA A 318 1.05 -0.55 23.56
CA ALA A 318 1.25 -0.21 24.96
C ALA A 318 0.38 -1.12 25.86
N TYR A 319 0.75 -2.40 25.92
CA TYR A 319 0.00 -3.42 26.66
C TYR A 319 -0.16 -3.09 28.15
N ARG A 320 0.79 -2.32 28.72
CA ARG A 320 0.74 -1.95 30.13
C ARG A 320 -0.43 -1.05 30.46
N ASP A 321 -0.85 -0.18 29.54
CA ASP A 321 -1.99 0.71 29.80
C ASP A 321 -3.30 -0.08 29.80
N LEU A 322 -3.45 -1.07 28.91
CA LEU A 322 -4.56 -2.03 28.94
C LEU A 322 -4.56 -2.80 30.27
N CYS A 323 -3.41 -3.36 30.65
CA CYS A 323 -3.34 -4.18 31.84
C CYS A 323 -3.61 -3.38 33.13
N ARG A 324 -3.15 -2.12 33.20
CA ARG A 324 -3.51 -1.22 34.30
C ARG A 324 -5.01 -0.95 34.34
N HIS A 325 -5.65 -0.79 33.18
CA HIS A 325 -7.09 -0.59 33.11
C HIS A 325 -7.87 -1.84 33.58
N ILE A 326 -7.34 -3.03 33.30
CA ILE A 326 -7.92 -4.29 33.77
C ILE A 326 -7.72 -4.49 35.27
N ASP A 327 -6.54 -4.12 35.79
CA ASP A 327 -6.16 -4.32 37.20
C ASP A 327 -6.69 -3.22 38.13
N SER A 328 -7.01 -2.01 37.62
CA SER A 328 -7.46 -0.87 38.45
C SER A 328 -8.86 -1.03 39.04
N GLY A 329 -9.66 -1.99 38.54
CA GLY A 329 -10.99 -2.28 39.08
C GLY A 329 -12.01 -1.16 38.90
N GLU A 330 -11.72 -0.15 38.08
CA GLU A 330 -12.64 0.95 37.73
C GLU A 330 -13.73 0.54 36.72
N CYS A 331 -13.86 -0.75 36.44
CA CYS A 331 -14.81 -1.31 35.49
C CYS A 331 -16.05 -1.86 36.21
N PHE A 332 -17.19 -1.15 36.09
CA PHE A 332 -18.54 -1.65 36.37
C PHE A 332 -19.58 -1.04 35.44
#